data_AF-A0A819TL19-F1
#
_entry.id   AF-A0A819TL19-F1
#
_cell.length_a   1.000
_cell.length_b   1.000
_cell.length_c   1.000
_cell.angle_alpha   90.00
_cell.angle_beta   90.00
_cell.angle_gamma   90.00
#
_symmetry.space_group_name_H-M   'P 1'
#
loop_
_entity.id
_entity.type
_entity.pdbx_description
1 polymer ?
#
loop_
_entity_poly.entity_id
_entity_poly.type
_entity_poly.pdbx_seq_one_letter_code
_entity_poly.pdbx_strand_id
1 'polypeptide(L)'
;MVYWIFNAMDSVSKRLWDYGGSKKLLTQLLDEEQQRELEREQELEEERQQKRPPSVRPYEPQLHNEIKALCDMHGPMLNLSKLTSVFCPIADAFLGTTLYRECQPHCWQQNLWITDEFKRVIQTYRESLDPFLRPARWILIYRNEHIIFVSPFEANWLMGRLHDLYRKQSPGELFTTTLRLLLLRTRRDQSIIVNTTTLKIPPSIGPDRGAVTFPIPIEWLVAFFIFNGTLYFETTDEQAAYCRCLGVCPKPRTEIEEDAIEKCWITVDGFVKKSEHRDLLQLQQCRFHANPLAFDRKLVENRNNTHAPLISHVVIQYYHFSFEQKVKSLGFTSNLNT
;
A
#
# COMPACT_ATOMS: atom_id res chain seq x y z
N MET A 1 41.44 68.23 -10.85
CA MET A 1 40.01 67.92 -10.57
C MET A 1 39.52 66.64 -11.26
N VAL A 2 40.07 66.24 -12.41
CA VAL A 2 39.67 65.02 -13.15
C VAL A 2 40.19 63.71 -12.53
N TYR A 3 41.34 63.73 -11.85
CA TYR A 3 41.98 62.54 -11.25
C TYR A 3 41.24 61.97 -10.02
N TRP A 4 40.41 62.77 -9.35
CA TRP A 4 39.63 62.34 -8.18
C TRP A 4 38.32 61.64 -8.56
N ILE A 5 37.76 61.97 -9.73
CA ILE A 5 36.50 61.38 -10.21
C ILE A 5 36.72 59.94 -10.70
N PHE A 6 37.85 59.69 -11.39
CA PHE A 6 38.20 58.33 -11.83
C PHE A 6 38.45 57.36 -10.67
N ASN A 7 39.17 57.80 -9.62
CA ASN A 7 39.39 56.97 -8.42
C ASN A 7 38.10 56.68 -7.64
N ALA A 8 37.13 57.60 -7.66
CA ALA A 8 35.83 57.38 -7.02
C ALA A 8 34.97 56.34 -7.78
N MET A 9 35.00 56.35 -9.11
CA MET A 9 34.28 55.37 -9.94
C MET A 9 34.86 53.96 -9.80
N ASP A 10 36.19 53.81 -9.72
CA ASP A 10 36.82 52.51 -9.49
C ASP A 10 36.54 51.97 -8.08
N SER A 11 36.52 52.83 -7.07
CA SER A 11 36.15 52.47 -5.69
C SER A 11 34.69 51.98 -5.58
N VAL A 12 33.77 52.65 -6.27
CA VAL A 12 32.35 52.26 -6.31
C VAL A 12 32.14 50.97 -7.09
N SER A 13 32.79 50.79 -8.24
CA SER A 13 32.73 49.55 -9.02
C SER A 13 33.30 48.35 -8.26
N LYS A 14 34.39 48.56 -7.52
CA LYS A 14 35.00 47.52 -6.68
C LYS A 14 34.09 47.12 -5.52
N ARG A 15 33.47 48.10 -4.85
CA ARG A 15 32.45 47.84 -3.82
C ARG A 15 31.22 47.12 -4.37
N LEU A 16 30.74 47.48 -5.56
CA LEU A 16 29.61 46.79 -6.21
C LEU A 16 29.93 45.33 -6.55
N TRP A 17 31.19 45.02 -6.90
CA TRP A 17 31.66 43.65 -7.10
C TRP A 17 31.78 42.86 -5.81
N ASP A 18 32.33 43.47 -4.75
CA ASP A 18 32.49 42.83 -3.44
C ASP A 18 31.14 42.45 -2.79
N TYR A 19 30.09 43.27 -3.01
CA TYR A 19 28.74 42.99 -2.51
C TYR A 19 27.81 42.30 -3.54
N GLY A 20 28.19 42.23 -4.81
CA GLY A 20 27.39 41.61 -5.88
C GLY A 20 27.21 40.10 -5.70
N GLY A 21 28.23 39.42 -5.18
CA GLY A 21 28.14 38.01 -4.77
C GLY A 21 27.21 37.79 -3.57
N SER A 22 27.14 38.77 -2.67
CA SER A 22 26.25 38.77 -1.50
C SER A 22 24.79 38.92 -1.90
N LYS A 23 24.48 39.71 -2.94
CA LYS A 23 23.11 39.89 -3.44
C LYS A 23 22.51 38.58 -3.98
N LYS A 24 23.27 37.80 -4.75
CA LYS A 24 22.79 36.53 -5.31
C LYS A 24 22.56 35.48 -4.22
N LEU A 25 23.44 35.43 -3.22
CA LEU A 25 23.27 34.59 -2.04
C LEU A 25 22.04 35.03 -1.21
N LEU A 26 21.86 36.33 -1.02
CA LEU A 26 20.69 36.87 -0.30
C LEU A 26 19.39 36.55 -1.03
N THR A 27 19.36 36.64 -2.36
CA THR A 27 18.21 36.26 -3.17
C THR A 27 17.91 34.77 -3.05
N GLN A 28 18.93 33.90 -3.12
CA GLN A 28 18.74 32.46 -2.91
C GLN A 28 18.24 32.14 -1.50
N LEU A 29 18.78 32.79 -0.47
CA LEU A 29 18.32 32.62 0.91
C LEU A 29 16.89 33.16 1.11
N LEU A 30 16.53 34.28 0.46
CA LEU A 30 15.16 34.79 0.49
C LEU A 30 14.20 33.85 -0.21
N ASP A 31 14.57 33.32 -1.38
CA ASP A 31 13.76 32.38 -2.14
C ASP A 31 13.55 31.07 -1.36
N GLU A 32 14.60 30.57 -0.69
CA GLU A 32 14.51 29.40 0.19
C GLU A 32 13.64 29.66 1.44
N GLU A 33 13.71 30.85 2.03
CA GLU A 33 12.87 31.21 3.18
C GLU A 33 11.41 31.39 2.76
N GLN A 34 11.14 32.01 1.61
CA GLN A 34 9.80 32.12 1.03
C GLN A 34 9.22 30.75 0.69
N GLN A 35 10.03 29.84 0.15
CA GLN A 35 9.61 28.48 -0.12
C GLN A 35 9.26 27.74 1.18
N ARG A 36 10.06 27.90 2.24
CA ARG A 36 9.76 27.33 3.57
C ARG A 36 8.52 27.93 4.21
N GLU A 37 8.23 29.20 3.99
CA GLU A 37 6.99 29.84 4.46
C GLU A 37 5.77 29.29 3.72
N LEU A 38 5.85 29.18 2.39
CA LEU A 38 4.80 28.56 1.56
C LEU A 38 4.53 27.11 1.95
N GLU A 39 5.57 26.31 2.16
CA GLU A 39 5.43 24.92 2.64
C GLU A 39 4.73 24.86 4.00
N ARG A 40 5.10 25.74 4.93
CA ARG A 40 4.49 25.81 6.27
C ARG A 40 3.03 26.27 6.22
N GLU A 41 2.71 27.25 5.37
CA GLU A 41 1.34 27.69 5.15
C GLU A 41 0.48 26.58 4.54
N GLN A 42 1.02 25.86 3.55
CA GLN A 42 0.35 24.73 2.92
C GLN A 42 0.11 23.59 3.91
N GLU A 43 1.10 23.24 4.75
CA GLU A 43 0.95 22.27 5.84
C GLU A 43 -0.14 22.71 6.85
N LEU A 44 -0.14 23.98 7.27
CA LEU A 44 -1.14 24.55 8.18
C LEU A 44 -2.55 24.55 7.59
N GLU A 45 -2.66 24.79 6.28
CA GLU A 45 -3.94 24.82 5.57
C GLU A 45 -4.48 23.40 5.34
N GLU A 46 -3.60 22.44 5.04
CA GLU A 46 -3.92 20.99 5.02
C GLU A 46 -4.39 20.50 6.40
N GLU A 47 -3.71 20.90 7.48
CA GLU A 47 -4.13 20.58 8.85
C GLU A 47 -5.48 21.21 9.22
N ARG A 48 -5.75 22.45 8.80
CA ARG A 48 -7.03 23.13 9.04
C ARG A 48 -8.19 22.50 8.27
N GLN A 49 -7.94 21.96 7.09
CA GLN A 49 -8.97 21.32 6.27
C GLN A 49 -9.20 19.85 6.62
N GLN A 50 -8.32 19.22 7.40
CA GLN A 50 -8.50 17.84 7.84
C GLN A 50 -9.62 17.74 8.88
N LYS A 51 -10.84 17.43 8.43
CA LYS A 51 -11.95 17.06 9.31
C LYS A 51 -11.56 15.84 10.13
N ARG A 52 -11.30 16.05 11.43
CA ARG A 52 -11.01 14.95 12.36
C ARG A 52 -12.22 14.03 12.44
N PRO A 53 -12.01 12.70 12.51
CA PRO A 53 -13.09 11.78 12.79
C PRO A 53 -13.83 12.17 14.07
N PRO A 54 -15.12 11.85 14.17
CA PRO A 54 -15.89 12.04 15.39
C PRO A 54 -15.22 11.35 16.60
N SER A 55 -15.46 11.91 17.78
CA SER A 55 -14.95 11.33 19.03
C SER A 55 -15.72 10.04 19.36
N VAL A 56 -15.01 8.92 19.41
CA VAL A 56 -15.56 7.60 19.66
C VAL A 56 -14.78 6.88 20.76
N ARG A 57 -15.43 5.90 21.41
CA ARG A 57 -14.78 5.07 22.42
C ARG A 57 -14.01 3.93 21.74
N PRO A 58 -12.70 3.76 22.02
CA PRO A 58 -11.96 2.62 21.51
C PRO A 58 -12.49 1.32 22.13
N TYR A 59 -12.35 0.23 21.40
CA TYR A 59 -12.64 -1.10 21.94
C TYR A 59 -11.51 -1.54 22.90
N GLU A 60 -11.84 -2.28 23.96
CA GLU A 60 -10.83 -2.81 24.89
C GLU A 60 -10.12 -4.02 24.27
N PRO A 61 -8.79 -4.01 24.12
CA PRO A 61 -8.07 -5.11 23.50
C PRO A 61 -8.17 -6.42 24.30
N GLN A 62 -8.39 -7.53 23.61
CA GLN A 62 -8.52 -8.86 24.21
C GLN A 62 -7.68 -9.90 23.45
N LEU A 63 -6.81 -10.59 24.17
CA LEU A 63 -6.03 -11.69 23.57
C LEU A 63 -6.78 -13.02 23.70
N HIS A 64 -7.25 -13.55 22.57
CA HIS A 64 -7.90 -14.86 22.49
C HIS A 64 -6.92 -16.03 22.72
N ASN A 65 -7.42 -17.16 23.24
CA ASN A 65 -6.58 -18.32 23.51
C ASN A 65 -6.14 -19.04 22.23
N GLU A 66 -6.95 -18.95 21.19
CA GLU A 66 -6.70 -19.48 19.85
C GLU A 66 -5.47 -18.81 19.22
N ILE A 67 -5.24 -17.52 19.46
CA ILE A 67 -4.02 -16.81 19.04
C ILE A 67 -2.78 -17.40 19.73
N LYS A 68 -2.90 -17.75 21.02
CA LYS A 68 -1.82 -18.40 21.76
C LYS A 68 -1.52 -19.79 21.21
N ALA A 69 -2.57 -20.50 20.79
CA ALA A 69 -2.45 -21.84 20.20
C ALA A 69 -1.78 -21.82 18.82
N LEU A 70 -1.77 -20.71 18.08
CA LEU A 70 -0.98 -20.57 16.84
C LEU A 70 0.53 -20.70 17.07
N CYS A 71 0.99 -20.45 18.31
CA CYS A 71 2.38 -20.64 18.70
C CYS A 71 2.73 -22.10 19.01
N ASP A 72 1.77 -23.02 18.99
CA ASP A 72 2.06 -24.45 19.14
C ASP A 72 2.50 -25.06 17.79
N MET A 73 3.80 -25.25 17.64
CA MET A 73 4.41 -25.80 16.42
C MET A 73 4.26 -27.32 16.32
N HIS A 74 4.12 -28.02 17.45
CA HIS A 74 4.06 -29.48 17.49
C HIS A 74 2.64 -30.03 17.52
N GLY A 75 1.67 -29.21 17.93
CA GLY A 75 0.26 -29.57 17.95
C GLY A 75 -0.33 -29.81 16.56
N PRO A 76 -1.58 -30.29 16.47
CA PRO A 76 -2.31 -30.31 15.22
C PRO A 76 -2.51 -28.89 14.66
N MET A 77 -2.54 -28.76 13.34
CA MET A 77 -2.82 -27.46 12.72
C MET A 77 -4.24 -27.02 13.06
N LEU A 78 -4.39 -25.78 13.51
CA LEU A 78 -5.71 -25.23 13.79
C LEU A 78 -6.48 -25.05 12.48
N ASN A 79 -7.72 -25.52 12.47
CA ASN A 79 -8.64 -25.22 11.39
C ASN A 79 -9.26 -23.84 11.62
N LEU A 80 -8.66 -22.81 11.03
CA LEU A 80 -9.06 -21.41 11.19
C LEU A 80 -10.53 -21.17 10.79
N SER A 81 -11.02 -21.89 9.77
CA SER A 81 -12.42 -21.77 9.31
C SER A 81 -13.46 -22.24 10.33
N LYS A 82 -13.09 -23.10 11.30
CA LYS A 82 -13.97 -23.54 12.39
C LYS A 82 -13.95 -22.59 13.59
N LEU A 83 -12.95 -21.71 13.67
CA LEU A 83 -12.71 -20.78 14.78
C LEU A 83 -13.17 -19.37 14.40
N THR A 84 -14.40 -19.27 13.89
CA THR A 84 -14.97 -18.03 13.31
C THR A 84 -15.14 -16.89 14.31
N SER A 85 -15.14 -17.18 15.62
CA SER A 85 -15.16 -16.18 16.69
C SER A 85 -13.84 -15.41 16.82
N VAL A 86 -12.74 -15.94 16.28
CA VAL A 86 -11.40 -15.33 16.40
C VAL A 86 -10.80 -15.03 15.03
N PHE A 87 -11.01 -15.89 14.04
CA PHE A 87 -10.48 -15.72 12.70
C PHE A 87 -11.61 -15.46 11.71
N CYS A 88 -11.45 -14.43 10.90
CA CYS A 88 -12.41 -14.07 9.87
C CYS A 88 -11.71 -13.96 8.52
N PRO A 89 -12.43 -14.15 7.39
CA PRO A 89 -11.90 -13.83 6.08
C PRO A 89 -11.44 -12.37 6.01
N ILE A 90 -10.41 -12.07 5.22
CA ILE A 90 -9.83 -10.72 5.13
C ILE A 90 -10.86 -9.62 4.77
N ALA A 91 -11.88 -9.95 3.97
CA ALA A 91 -12.94 -9.03 3.58
C ALA A 91 -13.76 -8.50 4.77
N ASP A 92 -13.79 -9.22 5.88
CA ASP A 92 -14.51 -8.83 7.09
C ASP A 92 -13.90 -7.61 7.77
N ALA A 93 -12.67 -7.22 7.41
CA ALA A 93 -12.06 -5.97 7.85
C ALA A 93 -12.87 -4.75 7.39
N PHE A 94 -13.65 -4.91 6.32
CA PHE A 94 -14.51 -3.87 5.78
C PHE A 94 -15.94 -3.94 6.33
N LEU A 95 -16.30 -4.88 7.21
CA LEU A 95 -17.66 -4.92 7.77
C LEU A 95 -18.01 -3.59 8.47
N GLY A 96 -19.17 -3.03 8.17
CA GLY A 96 -19.60 -1.73 8.70
C GLY A 96 -18.97 -0.51 8.01
N THR A 97 -18.18 -0.72 6.95
CA THR A 97 -17.65 0.33 6.07
C THR A 97 -18.48 0.45 4.79
N THR A 98 -18.35 1.57 4.09
CA THR A 98 -18.89 1.75 2.74
C THR A 98 -18.20 0.84 1.71
N LEU A 99 -17.00 0.36 2.02
CA LEU A 99 -16.18 -0.48 1.13
C LEU A 99 -16.65 -1.94 1.06
N TYR A 100 -17.37 -2.44 2.06
CA TYR A 100 -17.74 -3.86 2.14
C TYR A 100 -18.52 -4.37 0.91
N ARG A 101 -19.40 -3.52 0.36
CA ARG A 101 -20.22 -3.89 -0.80
C ARG A 101 -19.39 -4.01 -2.08
N GLU A 102 -18.32 -3.24 -2.18
CA GLU A 102 -17.49 -3.15 -3.38
C GLU A 102 -16.27 -4.08 -3.32
N CYS A 103 -15.88 -4.54 -2.12
CA CYS A 103 -14.71 -5.40 -1.92
C CYS A 103 -14.90 -6.86 -2.38
N GLN A 104 -16.13 -7.27 -2.75
CA GLN A 104 -16.50 -8.61 -3.22
C GLN A 104 -15.94 -9.74 -2.31
N PRO A 105 -16.56 -9.98 -1.13
CA PRO A 105 -15.96 -10.79 -0.07
C PRO A 105 -15.45 -12.19 -0.47
N HIS A 106 -16.14 -12.84 -1.41
CA HIS A 106 -15.82 -14.18 -1.88
C HIS A 106 -14.66 -14.25 -2.89
N CYS A 107 -14.15 -13.10 -3.35
CA CYS A 107 -13.09 -13.03 -4.35
C CYS A 107 -11.68 -13.07 -3.75
N TRP A 108 -11.56 -12.90 -2.43
CA TRP A 108 -10.27 -12.93 -1.74
C TRP A 108 -9.71 -14.35 -1.63
N GLN A 109 -8.41 -14.45 -1.36
CA GLN A 109 -7.76 -15.75 -1.18
C GLN A 109 -8.17 -16.40 0.14
N GLN A 110 -8.47 -17.70 0.10
CA GLN A 110 -9.01 -18.46 1.25
C GLN A 110 -8.00 -18.65 2.39
N ASN A 111 -6.71 -18.45 2.12
CA ASN A 111 -5.65 -18.53 3.11
C ASN A 111 -5.31 -17.16 3.75
N LEU A 112 -6.06 -16.11 3.41
CA LEU A 112 -5.94 -14.77 4.00
C LEU A 112 -7.00 -14.55 5.06
N TRP A 113 -6.54 -14.30 6.28
CA TRP A 113 -7.37 -14.15 7.47
C TRP A 113 -7.05 -12.84 8.17
N ILE A 114 -8.00 -12.39 8.96
CA ILE A 114 -7.83 -11.33 9.97
C ILE A 114 -8.25 -11.89 11.32
N THR A 115 -7.72 -11.32 12.40
CA THR A 115 -8.25 -11.60 13.73
C THR A 115 -9.48 -10.74 14.01
N ASP A 116 -10.34 -11.20 14.91
CA ASP A 116 -11.48 -10.42 15.36
C ASP A 116 -11.02 -9.12 16.06
N GLU A 117 -9.93 -9.19 16.81
CA GLU A 117 -9.23 -8.01 17.35
C GLU A 117 -8.75 -7.05 16.27
N PHE A 118 -8.34 -7.53 15.10
CA PHE A 118 -7.89 -6.68 14.01
C PHE A 118 -9.00 -5.72 13.53
N LYS A 119 -10.24 -6.23 13.36
CA LYS A 119 -11.38 -5.44 12.91
C LYS A 119 -12.07 -4.63 14.02
N ARG A 120 -11.95 -5.05 15.29
CA ARG A 120 -12.49 -4.30 16.44
C ARG A 120 -11.58 -3.12 16.80
N VAL A 121 -11.92 -1.93 16.30
CA VAL A 121 -11.19 -0.69 16.61
C VAL A 121 -11.96 0.20 17.58
N ILE A 122 -13.27 0.35 17.36
CA ILE A 122 -14.13 1.25 18.14
C ILE A 122 -15.44 0.58 18.53
N GLN A 123 -16.10 1.11 19.56
CA GLN A 123 -17.46 0.72 19.93
C GLN A 123 -18.47 1.47 19.04
N THR A 124 -19.15 0.76 18.14
CA THR A 124 -20.05 1.38 17.17
C THR A 124 -21.48 1.50 17.70
N TYR A 125 -22.08 2.68 17.58
CA TYR A 125 -23.53 2.83 17.70
C TYR A 125 -24.19 3.39 16.43
N ARG A 126 -23.56 4.28 15.65
CA ARG A 126 -24.19 4.96 14.49
C ARG A 126 -23.26 5.47 13.38
N GLU A 127 -21.95 5.25 13.45
CA GLU A 127 -20.97 5.88 12.55
C GLU A 127 -20.38 4.91 11.53
N SER A 128 -19.96 5.44 10.38
CA SER A 128 -19.21 4.67 9.38
C SER A 128 -17.85 4.29 9.95
N LEU A 129 -17.44 3.04 9.75
CA LEU A 129 -16.12 2.55 10.16
C LEU A 129 -15.00 2.94 9.20
N ASP A 130 -15.30 3.60 8.07
CA ASP A 130 -14.31 3.97 7.05
C ASP A 130 -13.09 4.69 7.65
N PRO A 131 -13.22 5.74 8.49
CA PRO A 131 -12.06 6.47 9.02
C PRO A 131 -11.30 5.68 10.10
N PHE A 132 -11.88 4.59 10.59
CA PHE A 132 -11.37 3.78 11.68
C PHE A 132 -10.80 2.45 11.19
N LEU A 133 -10.70 2.26 9.87
CA LEU A 133 -10.04 1.09 9.28
C LEU A 133 -8.60 0.99 9.77
N ARG A 134 -8.27 -0.15 10.38
CA ARG A 134 -6.94 -0.36 10.94
C ARG A 134 -5.91 -0.57 9.82
N PRO A 135 -4.77 0.15 9.83
CA PRO A 135 -3.66 -0.13 8.94
C PRO A 135 -3.11 -1.55 9.19
N ALA A 136 -2.96 -2.32 8.12
CA ALA A 136 -2.56 -3.72 8.23
C ALA A 136 -1.03 -3.86 8.28
N ARG A 137 -0.46 -3.59 9.46
CA ARG A 137 1.00 -3.54 9.66
C ARG A 137 1.62 -4.87 10.05
N TRP A 138 0.88 -5.74 10.72
CA TRP A 138 1.42 -6.99 11.27
C TRP A 138 0.75 -8.18 10.64
N ILE A 139 1.56 -9.08 10.08
CA ILE A 139 1.10 -10.35 9.54
C ILE A 139 1.76 -11.51 10.26
N LEU A 140 0.97 -12.49 10.64
CA LEU A 140 1.45 -13.78 11.10
C LEU A 140 1.33 -14.76 9.94
N ILE A 141 2.46 -15.27 9.48
CA ILE A 141 2.51 -16.44 8.61
C ILE A 141 2.38 -17.65 9.52
N TYR A 142 1.28 -18.38 9.45
CA TYR A 142 1.03 -19.57 10.26
C TYR A 142 1.30 -20.82 9.42
N ARG A 143 2.25 -21.63 9.88
CA ARG A 143 2.70 -22.88 9.23
C ARG A 143 3.04 -22.76 7.73
N ASN A 144 3.48 -21.58 7.28
CA ASN A 144 3.72 -21.30 5.86
C ASN A 144 2.52 -21.52 4.92
N GLU A 145 1.31 -21.68 5.48
CA GLU A 145 0.09 -21.98 4.72
C GLU A 145 -0.93 -20.84 4.80
N HIS A 146 -1.03 -20.22 5.97
CA HIS A 146 -2.01 -19.17 6.24
C HIS A 146 -1.32 -17.85 6.56
N ILE A 147 -1.98 -16.75 6.17
CA ILE A 147 -1.57 -15.40 6.52
C ILE A 147 -2.69 -14.80 7.34
N ILE A 148 -2.34 -14.28 8.51
CA ILE A 148 -3.29 -13.72 9.45
C ILE A 148 -2.86 -12.29 9.76
N PHE A 149 -3.68 -11.32 9.40
CA PHE A 149 -3.52 -9.93 9.84
C PHE A 149 -3.93 -9.83 11.31
N VAL A 150 -3.00 -9.36 12.14
CA VAL A 150 -3.18 -9.28 13.59
C VAL A 150 -3.14 -7.82 14.05
N SER A 151 -3.82 -7.54 15.15
CA SER A 151 -3.74 -6.23 15.79
C SER A 151 -2.32 -5.94 16.31
N PRO A 152 -1.92 -4.67 16.48
CA PRO A 152 -0.67 -4.33 17.16
C PRO A 152 -0.57 -4.92 18.58
N PHE A 153 -1.72 -5.04 19.27
CA PHE A 153 -1.80 -5.64 20.59
C PHE A 153 -1.45 -7.14 20.58
N GLU A 154 -2.08 -7.91 19.68
CA GLU A 154 -1.76 -9.33 19.49
C GLU A 154 -0.33 -9.52 18.98
N ALA A 155 0.12 -8.68 18.04
CA ALA A 155 1.49 -8.70 17.52
C ALA A 155 2.50 -8.54 18.66
N ASN A 156 2.29 -7.59 19.58
CA ASN A 156 3.19 -7.38 20.73
C ASN A 156 3.33 -8.63 21.61
N TRP A 157 2.22 -9.31 21.88
CA TRP A 157 2.26 -10.56 22.63
C TRP A 157 2.95 -11.69 21.84
N LEU A 158 2.61 -11.84 20.56
CA LEU A 158 3.18 -12.84 19.66
C LEU A 158 4.70 -12.65 19.50
N MET A 159 5.18 -11.41 19.44
CA MET A 159 6.62 -11.10 19.38
C MET A 159 7.37 -11.75 20.53
N GLY A 160 6.93 -11.51 21.76
CA GLY A 160 7.55 -12.11 22.96
C GLY A 160 7.44 -13.63 22.95
N ARG A 161 6.26 -14.17 22.64
CA ARG A 161 6.03 -15.61 22.69
C ARG A 161 6.85 -16.39 21.65
N LEU A 162 6.85 -15.94 20.40
CA LEU A 162 7.61 -16.59 19.33
C LEU A 162 9.12 -16.48 19.58
N HIS A 163 9.58 -15.36 20.12
CA HIS A 163 10.97 -15.18 20.52
C HIS A 163 11.39 -16.15 21.63
N ASP A 164 10.55 -16.34 22.65
CA ASP A 164 10.83 -17.28 23.74
C ASP A 164 10.85 -18.74 23.28
N LEU A 165 9.95 -19.12 22.36
CA LEU A 165 9.94 -20.44 21.76
C LEU A 165 11.20 -20.69 20.95
N TYR A 166 11.59 -19.72 20.13
CA TYR A 166 12.81 -19.80 19.34
C TYR A 166 14.08 -19.97 20.19
N ARG A 167 14.16 -19.30 21.36
CA ARG A 167 15.29 -19.50 22.30
C ARG A 167 15.35 -20.90 22.91
N LYS A 168 14.20 -21.54 23.12
CA LYS A 168 14.07 -22.86 23.76
C LYS A 168 14.10 -24.01 22.76
N GLN A 169 14.16 -23.68 21.48
CA GLN A 169 14.05 -24.62 20.38
C GLN A 169 15.24 -25.59 20.37
N SER A 170 14.95 -26.86 20.07
CA SER A 170 16.00 -27.86 19.87
C SER A 170 16.69 -27.65 18.51
N PRO A 171 18.00 -27.89 18.40
CA PRO A 171 18.70 -27.84 17.11
C PRO A 171 18.02 -28.75 16.08
N GLY A 172 17.68 -28.21 14.91
CA GLY A 172 17.07 -28.95 13.79
C GLY A 172 15.54 -28.89 13.70
N GLU A 173 14.85 -28.29 14.66
CA GLU A 173 13.41 -28.06 14.57
C GLU A 173 13.10 -26.90 13.60
N LEU A 174 12.08 -27.06 12.75
CA LEU A 174 11.74 -26.05 11.73
C LEU A 174 10.69 -25.08 12.26
N PHE A 175 11.00 -23.78 12.20
CA PHE A 175 10.06 -22.74 12.60
C PHE A 175 9.19 -22.31 11.41
N THR A 176 7.95 -22.79 11.37
CA THR A 176 7.03 -22.57 10.24
C THR A 176 6.05 -21.41 10.47
N THR A 177 6.01 -20.84 11.67
CA THR A 177 5.13 -19.71 12.00
C THR A 177 5.96 -18.48 12.28
N THR A 178 5.79 -17.40 11.51
CA THR A 178 6.60 -16.18 11.65
C THR A 178 5.73 -14.94 11.70
N LEU A 179 6.03 -14.02 12.61
CA LEU A 179 5.44 -12.69 12.62
C LEU A 179 6.32 -11.75 11.80
N ARG A 180 5.70 -10.96 10.92
CA ARG A 180 6.41 -10.08 9.98
C ARG A 180 5.74 -8.71 9.92
N LEU A 181 6.58 -7.68 9.71
CA LEU A 181 6.13 -6.31 9.48
C LEU A 181 5.80 -6.11 8.00
N LEU A 182 4.63 -5.57 7.74
CA LEU A 182 4.17 -5.15 6.42
C LEU A 182 4.10 -3.62 6.40
N LEU A 183 4.77 -3.03 5.41
CA LEU A 183 4.74 -1.59 5.17
C LEU A 183 4.16 -1.31 3.79
N LEU A 184 3.31 -0.29 3.75
CA LEU A 184 2.76 0.25 2.52
C LEU A 184 3.84 0.97 1.72
N ARG A 185 3.93 0.74 0.41
CA ARG A 185 4.76 1.60 -0.46
C ARG A 185 3.97 2.84 -0.84
N THR A 186 4.27 3.94 -0.16
CA THR A 186 3.72 5.27 -0.45
C THR A 186 4.71 6.16 -1.21
N ARG A 187 5.93 5.67 -1.44
CA ARG A 187 6.98 6.33 -2.22
C ARG A 187 7.61 5.35 -3.21
N ARG A 188 8.20 5.87 -4.29
CA ARG A 188 8.79 5.09 -5.39
C ARG A 188 10.03 4.29 -4.97
N ASP A 189 10.81 4.84 -4.05
CA ASP A 189 12.10 4.31 -3.59
C ASP A 189 11.97 3.39 -2.36
N GLN A 190 10.74 3.07 -1.96
CA GLN A 190 10.48 2.27 -0.78
C GLN A 190 10.43 0.78 -1.12
N SER A 191 11.31 -0.02 -0.50
CA SER A 191 11.25 -1.49 -0.60
C SER A 191 10.27 -2.09 0.39
N ILE A 192 9.72 -3.28 0.07
CA ILE A 192 8.94 -4.06 1.04
C ILE A 192 9.88 -4.85 1.93
N ILE A 193 9.70 -4.72 3.24
CA ILE A 193 10.51 -5.42 4.23
C ILE A 193 9.92 -6.76 4.67
N VAL A 194 8.74 -7.13 4.15
CA VAL A 194 7.97 -8.29 4.61
C VAL A 194 8.70 -9.62 4.36
N ASN A 195 9.58 -9.69 3.37
CA ASN A 195 10.40 -10.86 3.07
C ASN A 195 11.80 -10.81 3.69
N THR A 196 12.20 -9.68 4.28
CA THR A 196 13.52 -9.48 4.90
C THR A 196 13.71 -10.41 6.09
N THR A 197 14.66 -11.33 5.99
CA THR A 197 14.89 -12.41 6.98
C THR A 197 15.24 -11.91 8.38
N THR A 198 15.92 -10.76 8.48
CA THR A 198 16.33 -10.15 9.75
C THR A 198 15.19 -9.46 10.49
N LEU A 199 14.09 -9.14 9.80
CA LEU A 199 12.92 -8.44 10.34
C LEU A 199 11.74 -9.39 10.61
N LYS A 200 11.97 -10.71 10.50
CA LYS A 200 11.02 -11.76 10.87
C LYS A 200 11.19 -12.11 12.34
N ILE A 201 10.10 -12.52 12.98
CA ILE A 201 10.11 -13.00 14.36
C ILE A 201 9.57 -14.43 14.38
N PRO A 202 10.40 -15.43 14.71
CA PRO A 202 11.84 -15.32 14.96
C PRO A 202 12.66 -15.04 13.68
N PRO A 203 13.90 -14.52 13.82
CA PRO A 203 14.76 -14.22 12.69
C PRO A 203 15.25 -15.52 12.02
N SER A 204 15.29 -15.53 10.69
CA SER A 204 15.73 -16.70 9.91
C SER A 204 17.25 -16.71 9.65
N ILE A 205 18.05 -16.09 10.53
CA ILE A 205 19.49 -15.91 10.32
C ILE A 205 20.23 -17.13 10.87
N GLY A 206 20.48 -18.12 10.01
CA GLY A 206 21.45 -19.19 10.26
C GLY A 206 21.03 -20.58 9.74
N PRO A 207 21.91 -21.31 9.04
CA PRO A 207 21.68 -22.71 8.67
C PRO A 207 21.65 -23.65 9.89
N ASP A 208 22.29 -23.26 11.00
CA ASP A 208 22.52 -24.12 12.18
C ASP A 208 21.30 -24.29 13.11
N ARG A 209 20.21 -23.55 12.88
CA ARG A 209 18.98 -23.62 13.71
C ARG A 209 17.68 -23.88 12.93
N GLY A 210 17.77 -24.48 11.74
CA GLY A 210 16.58 -24.97 11.04
C GLY A 210 15.56 -23.90 10.61
N ALA A 211 15.96 -22.64 10.45
CA ALA A 211 15.03 -21.60 10.02
C ALA A 211 14.71 -21.74 8.51
N VAL A 212 13.50 -22.18 8.18
CA VAL A 212 13.02 -22.21 6.79
C VAL A 212 12.71 -20.79 6.35
N THR A 213 13.41 -20.31 5.32
CA THR A 213 13.03 -19.07 4.66
C THR A 213 11.80 -19.36 3.81
N PHE A 214 10.62 -18.96 4.29
CA PHE A 214 9.40 -18.93 3.48
C PHE A 214 9.24 -17.53 2.83
N PRO A 215 9.62 -17.35 1.56
CA PRO A 215 9.26 -16.13 0.83
C PRO A 215 7.76 -16.14 0.57
N ILE A 216 7.10 -15.00 0.79
CA ILE A 216 5.67 -14.88 0.49
C ILE A 216 5.51 -14.89 -1.03
N PRO A 217 4.70 -15.80 -1.62
CA PRO A 217 4.43 -15.82 -3.05
C PRO A 217 3.86 -14.50 -3.57
N ILE A 218 4.18 -14.15 -4.82
CA ILE A 218 3.75 -12.87 -5.41
C ILE A 218 2.21 -12.76 -5.47
N GLU A 219 1.52 -13.88 -5.64
CA GLU A 219 0.06 -13.95 -5.65
C GLU A 219 -0.53 -13.52 -4.31
N TRP A 220 0.16 -13.79 -3.20
CA TRP A 220 -0.28 -13.40 -1.85
C TRP A 220 0.12 -11.95 -1.56
N LEU A 221 1.32 -11.54 -1.98
CA LEU A 221 1.80 -10.16 -1.87
C LEU A 221 0.87 -9.16 -2.56
N VAL A 222 0.37 -9.48 -3.74
CA VAL A 222 -0.55 -8.59 -4.47
C VAL A 222 -1.86 -8.38 -3.71
N ALA A 223 -2.40 -9.42 -3.07
CA ALA A 223 -3.58 -9.26 -2.23
C ALA A 223 -3.29 -8.30 -1.06
N PHE A 224 -2.06 -8.28 -0.53
CA PHE A 224 -1.65 -7.30 0.47
C PHE A 224 -1.58 -5.89 -0.09
N PHE A 225 -1.09 -5.73 -1.32
CA PHE A 225 -0.97 -4.43 -1.97
C PHE A 225 -2.36 -3.80 -2.18
N ILE A 226 -3.32 -4.59 -2.66
CA ILE A 226 -4.72 -4.17 -2.78
C ILE A 226 -5.27 -3.87 -1.38
N PHE A 227 -5.17 -4.82 -0.44
CA PHE A 227 -5.72 -4.64 0.91
C PHE A 227 -5.12 -3.45 1.65
N ASN A 228 -3.86 -3.09 1.39
CA ASN A 228 -3.20 -1.95 2.03
C ASN A 228 -3.28 -0.63 1.27
N GLY A 229 -3.80 -0.62 0.03
CA GLY A 229 -3.87 0.58 -0.79
C GLY A 229 -2.49 1.07 -1.22
N THR A 230 -1.64 0.16 -1.70
CA THR A 230 -0.27 0.46 -2.16
C THR A 230 -0.30 1.42 -3.35
N LEU A 231 0.64 2.36 -3.41
CA LEU A 231 0.74 3.33 -4.50
C LEU A 231 1.83 2.99 -5.53
N TYR A 232 2.89 2.32 -5.08
CA TYR A 232 4.08 2.06 -5.88
C TYR A 232 4.50 0.58 -5.84
N PHE A 233 5.17 0.17 -6.90
CA PHE A 233 5.74 -1.17 -7.07
C PHE A 233 7.23 -1.04 -7.33
N GLU A 234 8.01 -1.99 -6.84
CA GLU A 234 9.47 -2.00 -6.98
C GLU A 234 9.86 -2.67 -8.30
N THR A 235 9.11 -3.67 -8.73
CA THR A 235 9.36 -4.41 -9.97
C THR A 235 8.17 -4.39 -10.91
N THR A 236 8.44 -4.59 -12.19
CA THR A 236 7.41 -4.77 -13.22
C THR A 236 6.56 -6.01 -12.97
N ASP A 237 7.13 -7.05 -12.33
CA ASP A 237 6.42 -8.29 -12.01
C ASP A 237 5.34 -8.06 -10.95
N GLU A 238 5.63 -7.26 -9.93
CA GLU A 238 4.64 -6.87 -8.92
C GLU A 238 3.51 -6.07 -9.55
N GLN A 239 3.85 -5.12 -10.44
CA GLN A 239 2.86 -4.34 -11.17
C GLN A 239 1.99 -5.24 -12.06
N ALA A 240 2.60 -6.14 -12.83
CA ALA A 240 1.88 -7.06 -13.72
C ALA A 240 1.00 -8.04 -12.90
N ALA A 241 1.47 -8.52 -11.75
CA ALA A 241 0.70 -9.38 -10.88
C ALA A 241 -0.48 -8.62 -10.23
N TYR A 242 -0.29 -7.34 -9.87
CA TYR A 242 -1.35 -6.45 -9.39
C TYR A 242 -2.45 -6.25 -10.44
N CYS A 243 -2.08 -5.90 -11.67
CA CYS A 243 -3.00 -5.79 -12.80
C CYS A 243 -3.76 -7.10 -13.07
N ARG A 244 -3.05 -8.25 -13.09
CA ARG A 244 -3.67 -9.58 -13.27
C ARG A 244 -4.65 -9.92 -12.16
N CYS A 245 -4.35 -9.56 -10.90
CA CYS A 245 -5.26 -9.79 -9.78
C CYS A 245 -6.54 -8.95 -9.88
N LEU A 246 -6.42 -7.69 -10.30
CA LEU A 246 -7.59 -6.82 -10.53
C LEU A 246 -8.33 -7.12 -11.85
N GLY A 247 -7.70 -7.86 -12.78
CA GLY A 247 -8.25 -8.16 -14.10
C GLY A 247 -8.20 -6.97 -15.05
N VAL A 248 -7.11 -6.20 -14.99
CA VAL A 248 -6.92 -4.95 -15.74
C VAL A 248 -5.77 -5.11 -16.74
N CYS A 249 -5.95 -4.63 -17.97
CA CYS A 249 -4.91 -4.60 -19.01
C CYS A 249 -4.25 -3.21 -19.10
N PRO A 250 -3.09 -2.97 -18.46
CA PRO A 250 -2.40 -1.68 -18.46
C PRO A 250 -1.89 -1.30 -19.86
N LYS A 251 -1.60 -0.01 -20.06
CA LYS A 251 -0.84 0.48 -21.22
C LYS A 251 0.67 0.35 -20.96
N PRO A 252 1.53 0.25 -22.00
CA PRO A 252 1.19 0.10 -23.41
C PRO A 252 0.60 -1.28 -23.71
N ARG A 253 -0.32 -1.34 -24.67
CA ARG A 253 -1.05 -2.56 -25.02
C ARG A 253 -0.42 -3.25 -26.22
N THR A 254 -0.53 -4.57 -26.23
CA THR A 254 -0.21 -5.42 -27.37
C THR A 254 -1.28 -5.30 -28.46
N GLU A 255 -0.95 -5.73 -29.69
CA GLU A 255 -1.91 -5.74 -30.81
C GLU A 255 -3.19 -6.55 -30.47
N ILE A 256 -3.02 -7.65 -29.71
CA ILE A 256 -4.12 -8.50 -29.24
C ILE A 256 -5.04 -7.74 -28.28
N GLU A 257 -4.47 -6.93 -27.39
CA GLU A 257 -5.23 -6.11 -26.43
C GLU A 257 -5.94 -4.93 -27.10
N GLU A 258 -5.35 -4.33 -28.14
CA GLU A 258 -6.02 -3.28 -28.92
C GLU A 258 -7.20 -3.85 -29.72
N ASP A 259 -7.05 -5.00 -30.38
CA ASP A 259 -8.18 -5.72 -31.01
C ASP A 259 -9.27 -6.11 -30.00
N ALA A 260 -8.89 -6.51 -28.79
CA ALA A 260 -9.83 -6.81 -27.71
C ALA A 260 -10.63 -5.56 -27.26
N ILE A 261 -10.07 -4.35 -27.37
CA ILE A 261 -10.80 -3.10 -27.12
C ILE A 261 -11.81 -2.82 -28.23
N GLU A 262 -11.44 -3.01 -29.49
CA GLU A 262 -12.34 -2.84 -30.62
C GLU A 262 -13.54 -3.80 -30.51
N LYS A 263 -13.29 -5.03 -30.04
CA LYS A 263 -14.31 -6.04 -29.73
C LYS A 263 -15.07 -5.79 -28.42
N CYS A 264 -14.78 -4.69 -27.72
CA CYS A 264 -15.39 -4.31 -26.45
C CYS A 264 -15.23 -5.38 -25.34
N TRP A 265 -14.13 -6.12 -25.34
CA TRP A 265 -13.78 -7.10 -24.31
C TRP A 265 -13.16 -6.45 -23.09
N ILE A 266 -12.41 -5.38 -23.31
CA ILE A 266 -11.75 -4.54 -22.30
C ILE A 266 -12.57 -3.26 -22.13
N THR A 267 -12.94 -2.92 -20.90
CA THR A 267 -13.69 -1.70 -20.60
C THR A 267 -12.80 -0.46 -20.72
N VAL A 268 -13.43 0.73 -20.67
CA VAL A 268 -12.74 2.02 -20.79
C VAL A 268 -11.64 2.20 -19.75
N ASP A 269 -11.86 1.66 -18.56
CA ASP A 269 -10.96 1.63 -17.41
C ASP A 269 -10.04 0.41 -17.36
N GLY A 270 -10.02 -0.39 -18.44
CA GLY A 270 -9.08 -1.49 -18.62
C GLY A 270 -9.50 -2.83 -18.07
N PHE A 271 -10.66 -2.92 -17.42
CA PHE A 271 -11.13 -4.13 -16.77
C PHE A 271 -11.73 -5.12 -17.78
N VAL A 272 -11.44 -6.40 -17.58
CA VAL A 272 -11.98 -7.49 -18.41
C VAL A 272 -13.02 -8.25 -17.61
N LYS A 273 -14.29 -8.18 -18.03
CA LYS A 273 -15.41 -8.74 -17.25
C LYS A 273 -15.60 -10.25 -17.43
N LYS A 274 -15.54 -10.74 -18.67
CA LYS A 274 -15.84 -12.15 -18.98
C LYS A 274 -14.62 -13.04 -18.77
N SER A 275 -14.81 -14.21 -18.15
CA SER A 275 -13.72 -15.17 -17.89
C SER A 275 -13.02 -15.62 -19.17
N GLU A 276 -13.79 -15.95 -20.21
CA GLU A 276 -13.25 -16.40 -21.51
C GLU A 276 -12.28 -15.38 -22.13
N HIS A 277 -12.56 -14.08 -21.96
CA HIS A 277 -11.67 -13.03 -22.46
C HIS A 277 -10.44 -12.88 -21.57
N ARG A 278 -10.57 -13.12 -20.26
CA ARG A 278 -9.42 -13.17 -19.35
C ARG A 278 -8.48 -14.30 -19.72
N ASP A 279 -8.97 -15.42 -20.25
CA ASP A 279 -8.13 -16.57 -20.67
C ASP A 279 -7.21 -16.15 -21.80
N LEU A 280 -7.79 -15.53 -22.83
CA LEU A 280 -7.07 -15.03 -23.99
C LEU A 280 -6.06 -13.92 -23.63
N LEU A 281 -6.39 -13.09 -22.64
CA LEU A 281 -5.57 -11.97 -22.20
C LEU A 281 -4.66 -12.29 -21.00
N GLN A 282 -4.54 -13.58 -20.61
CA GLN A 282 -3.69 -14.04 -19.51
C GLN A 282 -3.99 -13.40 -18.13
N LEU A 283 -5.26 -13.08 -17.87
CA LEU A 283 -5.77 -12.47 -16.61
C LEU A 283 -6.44 -13.51 -15.68
N GLN A 284 -5.98 -14.76 -15.70
CA GLN A 284 -6.60 -15.87 -14.96
C GLN A 284 -6.56 -15.75 -13.44
N GLN A 285 -5.68 -14.91 -12.94
CA GLN A 285 -5.52 -14.65 -11.52
C GLN A 285 -6.61 -13.71 -10.98
N CYS A 286 -7.42 -13.09 -11.85
CA CYS A 286 -8.50 -12.21 -11.44
C CYS A 286 -9.69 -13.00 -10.90
N ARG A 287 -9.94 -12.85 -9.59
CA ARG A 287 -11.07 -13.49 -8.89
C ARG A 287 -12.31 -12.61 -8.80
N PHE A 288 -12.20 -11.34 -9.17
CA PHE A 288 -13.30 -10.37 -9.07
C PHE A 288 -14.33 -10.58 -10.20
N HIS A 289 -15.61 -10.63 -9.84
CA HIS A 289 -16.72 -10.81 -10.78
C HIS A 289 -17.21 -9.48 -11.36
N ALA A 290 -17.12 -8.42 -10.55
CA ALA A 290 -17.36 -7.04 -10.93
C ALA A 290 -16.04 -6.26 -10.92
N ASN A 291 -16.04 -5.09 -11.54
CA ASN A 291 -14.87 -4.22 -11.62
C ASN A 291 -14.43 -3.74 -10.21
N PRO A 292 -13.23 -4.11 -9.74
CA PRO A 292 -12.77 -3.79 -8.39
C PRO A 292 -12.13 -2.39 -8.28
N LEU A 293 -11.98 -1.64 -9.38
CA LEU A 293 -11.21 -0.39 -9.39
C LEU A 293 -11.85 0.72 -8.56
N ALA A 294 -13.19 0.74 -8.47
CA ALA A 294 -13.90 1.69 -7.61
C ALA A 294 -13.58 1.43 -6.12
N PHE A 295 -13.56 0.15 -5.72
CA PHE A 295 -13.18 -0.26 -4.37
C PHE A 295 -11.72 0.09 -4.07
N ASP A 296 -10.80 -0.31 -4.95
CA ASP A 296 -9.37 -0.10 -4.72
C ASP A 296 -9.04 1.40 -4.64
N ARG A 297 -9.60 2.23 -5.53
CA ARG A 297 -9.42 3.69 -5.49
C ARG A 297 -9.88 4.28 -4.16
N LYS A 298 -11.09 3.93 -3.69
CA LYS A 298 -11.61 4.44 -2.41
C LYS A 298 -10.78 3.96 -1.23
N LEU A 299 -10.27 2.72 -1.28
CA LEU A 299 -9.41 2.17 -0.24
C LEU A 299 -8.06 2.89 -0.18
N VAL A 300 -7.46 3.17 -1.35
CA VAL A 300 -6.23 3.95 -1.48
C VAL A 300 -6.43 5.36 -0.91
N GLU A 301 -7.52 6.05 -1.27
CA GLU A 301 -7.85 7.38 -0.76
C GLU A 301 -8.04 7.37 0.76
N ASN A 302 -8.78 6.38 1.27
CA ASN A 302 -9.04 6.22 2.70
C ASN A 302 -7.75 5.99 3.51
N ARG A 303 -6.84 5.13 3.02
CA ARG A 303 -5.63 4.75 3.77
C ARG A 303 -4.49 5.76 3.67
N ASN A 304 -4.41 6.50 2.57
CA ASN A 304 -3.32 7.46 2.35
C ASN A 304 -3.67 8.89 2.79
N ASN A 305 -4.92 9.16 3.22
CA ASN A 305 -5.42 10.48 3.64
C ASN A 305 -5.11 11.61 2.62
N THR A 306 -4.86 11.22 1.37
CA THR A 306 -4.45 12.09 0.26
C THR A 306 -5.07 11.52 -1.00
N HIS A 307 -5.46 12.40 -1.93
CA HIS A 307 -5.70 11.95 -3.29
C HIS A 307 -4.41 11.34 -3.80
N ALA A 308 -4.46 10.07 -4.21
CA ALA A 308 -3.29 9.37 -4.66
C ALA A 308 -2.61 10.17 -5.79
N PRO A 309 -1.28 10.40 -5.74
CA PRO A 309 -0.61 11.25 -6.71
C PRO A 309 -0.86 10.75 -8.13
N LEU A 310 -1.16 11.65 -9.07
CA LEU A 310 -1.38 11.34 -10.50
C LEU A 310 -0.22 10.55 -11.12
N ILE A 311 0.97 10.65 -10.52
CA ILE A 311 2.22 10.01 -10.94
C ILE A 311 2.49 8.66 -10.26
N SER A 312 1.61 8.18 -9.37
CA SER A 312 1.77 6.87 -8.73
C SER A 312 1.44 5.74 -9.70
N HIS A 313 2.05 4.57 -9.53
CA HIS A 313 1.84 3.45 -10.46
C HIS A 313 0.37 3.03 -10.50
N VAL A 314 -0.26 2.99 -9.33
CA VAL A 314 -1.68 2.62 -9.20
C VAL A 314 -2.60 3.68 -9.81
N VAL A 315 -2.31 4.97 -9.66
CA VAL A 315 -3.12 6.03 -10.27
C VAL A 315 -2.88 6.16 -11.77
N ILE A 316 -1.65 5.97 -12.25
CA ILE A 316 -1.35 5.88 -13.68
C ILE A 316 -2.21 4.77 -14.31
N GLN A 317 -2.32 3.62 -13.65
CA GLN A 317 -3.21 2.53 -14.06
C GLN A 317 -4.70 2.86 -13.98
N TYR A 318 -5.13 3.95 -13.34
CA TYR A 318 -6.53 4.36 -13.31
C TYR A 318 -6.83 5.53 -14.26
N TYR A 319 -5.91 6.47 -14.39
CA TYR A 319 -6.14 7.73 -15.10
C TYR A 319 -5.66 7.73 -16.56
N HIS A 320 -4.66 6.92 -16.94
CA HIS A 320 -4.35 6.73 -18.37
C HIS A 320 -5.49 6.08 -19.18
N PHE A 321 -6.44 5.47 -18.47
CA PHE A 321 -7.63 4.89 -19.06
C PHE A 321 -8.76 5.89 -19.25
N SER A 322 -8.95 6.84 -18.31
CA SER A 322 -10.10 7.76 -18.33
C SER A 322 -9.88 9.03 -19.17
N PHE A 323 -8.63 9.49 -19.37
CA PHE A 323 -8.36 10.80 -19.98
C PHE A 323 -8.46 10.82 -21.52
N GLU A 324 -7.95 9.79 -22.20
CA GLU A 324 -7.89 9.75 -23.67
C GLU A 324 -9.24 9.44 -24.34
N GLN A 325 -10.17 8.77 -23.67
CA GLN A 325 -11.50 8.59 -24.24
C GLN A 325 -12.33 9.88 -24.19
N LYS A 326 -12.07 10.78 -23.23
CA LYS A 326 -12.67 12.12 -23.28
C LYS A 326 -12.16 12.87 -24.51
N VAL A 327 -10.86 12.77 -24.81
CA VAL A 327 -10.22 13.34 -26.00
C VAL A 327 -10.73 12.70 -27.31
N LYS A 328 -10.90 11.37 -27.37
CA LYS A 328 -11.48 10.66 -28.53
C LYS A 328 -12.99 10.91 -28.70
N SER A 329 -13.76 11.01 -27.60
CA SER A 329 -15.20 11.36 -27.63
C SER A 329 -15.47 12.83 -27.95
N LEU A 330 -14.47 13.69 -27.72
CA LEU A 330 -14.47 15.11 -28.11
C LEU A 330 -13.84 15.34 -29.50
N GLY A 331 -13.49 14.28 -30.23
CA GLY A 331 -13.01 14.37 -31.62
C GLY A 331 -11.61 14.96 -31.81
N PHE A 332 -10.78 15.04 -30.76
CA PHE A 332 -9.41 15.55 -30.90
C PHE A 332 -8.44 14.40 -31.20
N THR A 333 -8.11 14.21 -32.48
CA THR A 333 -6.93 13.45 -32.89
C THR A 333 -5.69 14.32 -32.65
N SER A 334 -4.91 14.03 -31.61
CA SER A 334 -3.58 14.64 -31.47
C SER A 334 -2.63 14.01 -32.48
N ASN A 335 -2.48 14.64 -33.64
CA ASN A 335 -1.31 14.47 -34.48
C ASN A 335 -0.11 15.10 -33.76
N LEU A 336 0.71 14.27 -33.12
CA LEU A 336 2.04 14.65 -32.68
C LEU A 336 3.04 13.67 -33.29
N ASN A 337 3.31 13.88 -34.58
CA ASN A 337 4.56 13.50 -35.22
C ASN A 337 5.34 14.79 -35.50
N THR A 338 6.37 15.04 -34.71
CA THR A 338 7.66 15.64 -35.10
C THR A 338 8.63 15.47 -33.95
#